data_AF-A0A383BH28-F1
#
_entry.id   AF-A0A383BH28-F1
#
_cell.length_a   1.000
_cell.length_b   1.000
_cell.length_c   1.000
_cell.angle_alpha   90.00
_cell.angle_beta   90.00
_cell.angle_gamma   90.00
#
_symmetry.space_group_name_H-M   'P 1'
#
loop_
_entity.id
_entity.type
_entity.pdbx_description
1 polymer ?
#
loop_
_entity_poly.entity_id
_entity_poly.type
_entity_poly.pdbx_seq_one_letter_code
_entity_poly.pdbx_strand_id
1 'polypeptide(L)'
;MTSFTSLPEARDAVCAFIRRCTDEPRTGGFDELAIGLFTFQFAHNTPFAKFCRSEDRTPETVADWRDIPTVPTRAFKSLDLTVLPVANRDTLFRSSGTAQASRSRHFHNDETLAVYHASLWPWFAEHLLDKSANRLLFLCPELGQAPESSLVHMMDTVAKRLAKRDRGIAADSQWRLDGQAAVDFLHDCATQN
;
A
#
# COMPACT_ATOMS: atom_id res chain seq x y z
N MET A 1 -9.24 20.98 -15.32
CA MET A 1 -8.78 19.57 -15.32
C MET A 1 -7.51 19.49 -14.50
N THR A 2 -7.53 18.70 -13.43
CA THR A 2 -6.32 18.41 -12.64
C THR A 2 -5.35 17.63 -13.51
N SER A 3 -4.18 18.20 -13.77
CA SER A 3 -3.12 17.55 -14.52
C SER A 3 -1.85 17.60 -13.68
N PHE A 4 -1.22 16.45 -13.49
CA PHE A 4 0.04 16.36 -12.76
C PHE A 4 1.21 16.40 -13.73
N THR A 5 2.21 17.22 -13.45
CA THR A 5 3.43 17.32 -14.27
C THR A 5 4.60 16.57 -13.64
N SER A 6 4.47 16.21 -12.36
CA SER A 6 5.51 15.50 -11.60
C SER A 6 4.92 14.51 -10.58
N LEU A 7 5.74 13.56 -10.15
CA LEU A 7 5.36 12.59 -9.11
C LEU A 7 5.08 13.27 -7.75
N PRO A 8 5.86 14.26 -7.28
CA PRO A 8 5.53 15.00 -6.05
C PRO A 8 4.15 15.63 -6.07
N GLU A 9 3.76 16.27 -7.19
CA GLU A 9 2.44 16.89 -7.33
C GLU A 9 1.31 15.85 -7.21
N ALA A 10 1.45 14.73 -7.94
CA ALA A 10 0.47 13.64 -7.89
C ALA A 10 0.39 13.02 -6.48
N ARG A 11 1.54 12.77 -5.84
CA ARG A 11 1.63 12.27 -4.46
C ARG A 11 0.90 13.20 -3.50
N ASP A 12 1.20 14.49 -3.54
CA ASP A 12 0.64 15.45 -2.59
C ASP A 12 -0.86 15.61 -2.74
N ALA A 13 -1.36 15.62 -3.99
CA ALA A 13 -2.80 15.63 -4.26
C ALA A 13 -3.51 14.38 -3.73
N VAL A 14 -2.94 13.18 -3.94
CA VAL A 14 -3.51 11.92 -3.42
C VAL A 14 -3.47 11.88 -1.90
N CYS A 15 -2.33 12.24 -1.29
CA CYS A 15 -2.19 12.30 0.17
C CYS A 15 -3.18 13.29 0.80
N ALA A 16 -3.35 14.47 0.20
CA ALA A 16 -4.32 15.46 0.66
C ALA A 16 -5.76 14.93 0.53
N PHE A 17 -6.09 14.27 -0.58
CA PHE A 17 -7.40 13.65 -0.76
C PHE A 17 -7.70 12.59 0.30
N ILE A 18 -6.76 11.67 0.57
CA ILE A 18 -6.90 10.63 1.60
C ILE A 18 -7.15 11.25 2.98
N ARG A 19 -6.39 12.29 3.34
CA ARG A 19 -6.56 13.00 4.62
C ARG A 19 -7.94 13.63 4.72
N ARG A 20 -8.38 14.36 3.69
CA ARG A 20 -9.73 14.95 3.66
C ARG A 20 -10.83 13.89 3.78
N CYS A 21 -10.67 12.72 3.15
CA CYS A 21 -11.66 11.64 3.27
C CYS A 21 -11.74 11.04 4.68
N THR A 22 -10.68 11.17 5.48
CA THR A 22 -10.70 10.77 6.89
C THR A 22 -11.63 11.67 7.69
N ASP A 23 -11.57 12.99 7.44
CA ASP A 23 -12.39 13.98 8.15
C ASP A 23 -13.80 14.09 7.55
N GLU A 24 -13.92 13.94 6.23
CA GLU A 24 -15.15 14.07 5.44
C GLU A 24 -15.29 12.92 4.43
N PRO A 25 -15.87 11.77 4.82
CA PRO A 25 -15.92 10.57 3.99
C PRO A 25 -16.68 10.70 2.65
N ARG A 26 -17.42 11.80 2.47
CA ARG A 26 -18.20 12.10 1.26
C ARG A 26 -17.65 13.32 0.51
N THR A 27 -16.38 13.68 0.76
CA THR A 27 -15.74 14.80 0.05
C THR A 27 -15.70 14.50 -1.46
N GLY A 28 -16.03 15.51 -2.28
CA GLY A 28 -16.02 15.40 -3.74
C GLY A 28 -14.61 15.44 -4.34
N GLY A 29 -14.52 15.41 -5.67
CA GLY A 29 -13.26 15.57 -6.40
C GLY A 29 -12.45 14.29 -6.61
N PHE A 30 -13.01 13.12 -6.29
CA PHE A 30 -12.42 11.83 -6.64
C PHE A 30 -12.25 11.69 -8.15
N ASP A 31 -13.31 11.99 -8.91
CA ASP A 31 -13.36 11.84 -10.36
C ASP A 31 -12.24 12.66 -11.04
N GLU A 32 -12.08 13.93 -10.65
CA GLU A 32 -11.03 14.81 -11.17
C GLU A 32 -9.62 14.33 -10.82
N LEU A 33 -9.42 13.84 -9.58
CA LEU A 33 -8.15 13.28 -9.13
C LEU A 33 -7.82 11.98 -9.89
N ALA A 34 -8.80 11.11 -10.08
CA ALA A 34 -8.65 9.83 -10.76
C ALA A 34 -8.30 10.04 -12.24
N ILE A 35 -8.98 10.96 -12.93
CA ILE A 35 -8.65 11.33 -14.32
C ILE A 35 -7.25 11.95 -14.39
N GLY A 36 -6.90 12.88 -13.49
CA GLY A 36 -5.56 13.48 -13.47
C GLY A 36 -4.45 12.45 -13.25
N LEU A 37 -4.65 11.49 -12.33
CA LEU A 37 -3.71 10.41 -12.08
C LEU A 37 -3.62 9.44 -13.25
N PHE A 38 -4.75 9.13 -13.90
CA PHE A 38 -4.79 8.32 -15.11
C PHE A 38 -3.96 8.95 -16.23
N THR A 39 -4.16 10.25 -16.52
CA THR A 39 -3.37 10.97 -17.53
C THR A 39 -1.87 10.96 -17.21
N PHE A 40 -1.51 11.20 -15.94
CA PHE A 40 -0.11 11.14 -15.50
C PHE A 40 0.49 9.74 -15.67
N GLN A 41 -0.22 8.69 -15.23
CA GLN A 41 0.24 7.31 -15.40
C GLN A 41 0.33 6.92 -16.88
N PHE A 42 -0.64 7.32 -17.72
CA PHE A 42 -0.57 7.08 -19.15
C PHE A 42 0.66 7.71 -19.80
N ALA A 43 1.05 8.92 -19.36
CA ALA A 43 2.23 9.60 -19.88
C ALA A 43 3.57 8.96 -19.44
N HIS A 44 3.63 8.43 -18.21
CA HIS A 44 4.89 8.04 -17.58
C HIS A 44 5.06 6.53 -17.31
N ASN A 45 4.02 5.72 -17.48
CA ASN A 45 4.05 4.26 -17.30
C ASN A 45 3.85 3.56 -18.64
N THR A 46 4.95 3.30 -19.35
CA THR A 46 4.93 2.73 -20.72
C THR A 46 4.11 1.43 -20.84
N PRO A 47 4.25 0.42 -19.95
CA PRO A 47 3.40 -0.77 -20.03
C PRO A 47 1.90 -0.47 -19.86
N PHE A 48 1.54 0.41 -18.93
CA PHE A 48 0.16 0.83 -18.72
C PHE A 48 -0.39 1.59 -19.93
N ALA A 49 0.38 2.51 -20.50
CA ALA A 49 0.00 3.27 -21.70
C ALA A 49 -0.28 2.35 -22.90
N LYS A 50 0.55 1.31 -23.10
CA LYS A 50 0.33 0.31 -24.15
C LYS A 50 -0.97 -0.47 -23.95
N PHE A 51 -1.27 -0.88 -22.72
CA PHE A 51 -2.53 -1.56 -22.38
C PHE A 51 -3.74 -0.64 -22.62
N CYS A 52 -3.66 0.61 -22.19
CA CYS A 52 -4.71 1.61 -22.39
C CYS A 52 -5.01 1.83 -23.88
N ARG A 53 -3.96 1.93 -24.72
CA ARG A 53 -4.12 2.05 -26.18
C ARG A 53 -4.71 0.80 -26.84
N SER A 54 -4.43 -0.41 -26.35
CA SER A 54 -5.03 -1.63 -26.90
C SER A 54 -6.52 -1.77 -26.57
N GLU A 55 -7.01 -1.04 -25.58
CA GLU A 55 -8.42 -1.00 -25.17
C GLU A 55 -9.15 0.25 -25.70
N ASP A 56 -8.52 1.04 -26.57
CA ASP A 56 -9.01 2.34 -27.06
C ASP A 56 -9.40 3.34 -25.94
N ARG A 57 -8.76 3.20 -24.76
CA ARG A 57 -8.94 4.07 -23.59
C ARG A 57 -7.72 4.95 -23.42
N THR A 58 -7.75 6.17 -23.92
CA THR A 58 -6.67 7.17 -23.80
C THR A 58 -7.17 8.41 -23.04
N PRO A 59 -6.29 9.34 -22.62
CA PRO A 59 -6.72 10.59 -21.99
C PRO A 59 -7.73 11.40 -22.82
N GLU A 60 -7.76 11.21 -24.14
CA GLU A 60 -8.71 11.87 -25.04
C GLU A 60 -10.08 11.16 -25.11
N THR A 61 -10.15 9.85 -24.83
CA THR A 61 -11.39 9.06 -24.94
C THR A 61 -12.07 8.78 -23.61
N VAL A 62 -11.33 8.88 -22.49
CA VAL A 62 -11.83 8.64 -21.13
C VAL A 62 -12.29 9.96 -20.51
N ALA A 63 -13.60 10.18 -20.44
CA ALA A 63 -14.20 11.36 -19.82
C ALA A 63 -14.63 11.12 -18.35
N ASP A 64 -14.86 9.86 -17.98
CA ASP A 64 -15.28 9.44 -16.64
C ASP A 64 -14.26 8.46 -16.06
N TRP A 65 -13.97 8.55 -14.76
CA TRP A 65 -12.99 7.67 -14.13
C TRP A 65 -13.39 6.19 -14.21
N ARG A 66 -14.69 5.88 -14.34
CA ARG A 66 -15.21 4.52 -14.49
C ARG A 66 -14.87 3.90 -15.84
N ASP A 67 -14.49 4.72 -16.83
CA ASP A 67 -14.03 4.28 -18.15
C ASP A 67 -12.53 3.95 -18.17
N ILE A 68 -11.79 4.18 -17.08
CA ILE A 68 -10.38 3.80 -16.97
C ILE A 68 -10.28 2.26 -17.03
N PRO A 69 -9.45 1.69 -17.93
CA PRO A 69 -9.40 0.25 -18.15
C PRO A 69 -8.81 -0.47 -16.93
N THR A 70 -9.47 -1.55 -16.49
CA THR A 70 -9.03 -2.35 -15.35
C THR A 70 -7.84 -3.22 -15.73
N VAL A 71 -6.68 -2.98 -15.13
CA VAL A 71 -5.46 -3.75 -15.41
C VAL A 71 -5.56 -5.16 -14.80
N PRO A 72 -5.42 -6.24 -15.60
CA PRO A 72 -5.47 -7.60 -15.08
C PRO A 72 -4.37 -7.88 -14.06
N THR A 73 -4.67 -8.61 -12.98
CA THR A 73 -3.69 -8.95 -11.92
C THR A 73 -2.46 -9.68 -12.46
N ARG A 74 -2.60 -10.48 -13.53
CA ARG A 74 -1.47 -11.15 -14.20
C ARG A 74 -0.44 -10.18 -14.79
N ALA A 75 -0.85 -8.96 -15.18
CA ALA A 75 0.05 -7.97 -15.75
C ALA A 75 1.15 -7.59 -14.77
N PHE A 76 0.81 -7.45 -13.48
CA PHE A 76 1.77 -7.13 -12.40
C PHE A 76 2.82 -8.22 -12.15
N LYS A 77 2.64 -9.44 -12.69
CA LYS A 77 3.65 -10.52 -12.64
C LYS A 77 4.67 -10.44 -13.77
N SER A 78 4.29 -9.83 -14.89
CA SER A 78 5.08 -9.83 -16.13
C SER A 78 5.61 -8.45 -16.49
N LEU A 79 4.98 -7.38 -15.99
CA LEU A 79 5.27 -6.00 -16.34
C LEU A 79 5.55 -5.19 -15.08
N ASP A 80 6.51 -4.29 -15.19
CA ASP A 80 6.78 -3.29 -14.17
C ASP A 80 5.82 -2.10 -14.38
N LEU A 81 4.64 -2.18 -13.78
CA LEU A 81 3.65 -1.10 -13.82
C LEU A 81 4.03 -0.02 -12.82
N THR A 82 4.90 0.90 -13.25
CA THR A 82 5.41 1.98 -12.41
C THR A 82 5.79 3.20 -13.25
N VAL A 83 5.67 4.38 -12.64
CA VAL A 83 6.20 5.65 -13.17
C VAL A 83 7.64 5.91 -12.68
N LEU A 84 8.17 5.07 -11.78
CA LEU A 84 9.50 5.25 -11.20
C LEU A 84 10.60 4.81 -12.18
N PRO A 85 11.59 5.68 -12.46
CA PRO A 85 12.83 5.28 -13.12
C PRO A 85 13.53 4.18 -12.30
N VAL A 86 14.25 3.28 -12.98
CA VAL A 86 14.94 2.14 -12.32
C VAL A 86 15.87 2.59 -11.18
N ALA A 87 16.55 3.72 -11.36
CA ALA A 87 17.46 4.28 -10.36
C ALA A 87 16.76 4.74 -9.06
N ASN A 88 15.44 4.95 -9.09
CA ASN A 88 14.66 5.47 -7.97
C ASN A 88 13.68 4.39 -7.44
N ARG A 89 14.08 3.13 -7.45
CA ARG A 89 13.27 1.99 -6.99
C ARG A 89 13.90 1.39 -5.74
N ASP A 90 13.82 2.12 -4.64
CA ASP A 90 14.52 1.84 -3.38
C ASP A 90 13.91 0.66 -2.61
N THR A 91 12.61 0.42 -2.79
CA THR A 91 11.86 -0.64 -2.11
C THR A 91 11.10 -1.50 -3.11
N LEU A 92 11.10 -2.82 -2.90
CA LEU A 92 10.36 -3.78 -3.71
C LEU A 92 9.43 -4.61 -2.85
N PHE A 93 8.13 -4.54 -3.12
CA PHE A 93 7.15 -5.45 -2.55
C PHE A 93 6.76 -6.54 -3.54
N ARG A 94 6.49 -7.73 -3.02
CA ARG A 94 6.03 -8.87 -3.81
C ARG A 94 4.78 -9.52 -3.22
N SER A 95 3.82 -9.89 -4.08
CA SER A 95 2.63 -10.63 -3.66
C SER A 95 2.99 -11.95 -2.99
N SER A 96 2.19 -12.47 -2.06
CA SER A 96 2.29 -13.87 -1.63
C SER A 96 2.11 -14.78 -2.86
N GLY A 97 3.10 -15.61 -3.17
CA GLY A 97 3.04 -16.54 -4.30
C GLY A 97 2.88 -17.97 -3.81
N THR A 98 2.13 -18.79 -4.54
CA THR A 98 2.30 -20.25 -4.46
C THR A 98 3.61 -20.60 -5.18
N ALA A 99 4.34 -21.59 -4.69
CA ALA A 99 5.73 -21.88 -5.05
C ALA A 99 6.04 -22.14 -6.55
N GLN A 100 5.03 -22.10 -7.44
CA GLN A 100 5.15 -22.37 -8.88
C GLN A 100 4.90 -21.15 -9.79
N ALA A 101 4.48 -19.98 -9.27
CA ALA A 101 4.18 -18.80 -10.11
C ALA A 101 5.11 -17.61 -9.82
N SER A 102 5.43 -16.83 -10.86
CA SER A 102 6.09 -15.53 -10.69
C SER A 102 5.22 -14.61 -9.81
N ARG A 103 5.82 -14.09 -8.74
CA ARG A 103 5.18 -13.12 -7.83
C ARG A 103 5.11 -11.77 -8.51
N SER A 104 4.04 -11.00 -8.25
CA SER A 104 3.98 -9.63 -8.74
C SER A 104 5.09 -8.79 -8.10
N ARG A 105 5.53 -7.73 -8.79
CA ARG A 105 6.55 -6.80 -8.29
C ARG A 105 5.98 -5.40 -8.24
N HIS A 106 6.14 -4.74 -7.10
CA HIS A 106 5.67 -3.38 -6.87
C HIS A 106 6.83 -2.55 -6.35
N PHE A 107 7.28 -1.58 -7.15
CA PHE A 107 8.44 -0.76 -6.82
C PHE A 107 8.03 0.55 -6.18
N HIS A 108 8.77 0.94 -5.16
CA HIS A 108 8.54 2.15 -4.39
C HIS A 108 9.84 2.90 -4.12
N ASN A 109 9.68 4.18 -3.85
CA ASN A 109 10.63 5.10 -3.25
C ASN A 109 9.93 5.84 -2.10
N ASP A 110 10.63 6.75 -1.42
CA ASP A 110 10.06 7.54 -0.31
C ASP A 110 8.77 8.29 -0.71
N GLU A 111 8.70 8.83 -1.94
CA GLU A 111 7.53 9.58 -2.40
C GLU A 111 6.28 8.70 -2.54
N THR A 112 6.43 7.52 -3.15
CA THR A 112 5.32 6.59 -3.33
C THR A 112 4.98 5.84 -2.03
N LEU A 113 5.97 5.61 -1.15
CA LEU A 113 5.72 5.11 0.21
C LEU A 113 4.94 6.12 1.06
N ALA A 114 5.11 7.43 0.84
CA ALA A 114 4.33 8.43 1.55
C ALA A 114 2.82 8.28 1.28
N VAL A 115 2.42 7.94 0.05
CA VAL A 115 1.01 7.62 -0.29
C VAL A 115 0.56 6.36 0.46
N TYR A 116 1.41 5.34 0.48
CA TYR A 116 1.16 4.09 1.18
C TYR A 116 0.97 4.29 2.70
N HIS A 117 1.77 5.17 3.31
CA HIS A 117 1.65 5.52 4.73
C HIS A 117 0.45 6.43 5.03
N ALA A 118 0.10 7.32 4.10
CA ALA A 118 -1.06 8.19 4.22
C ALA A 118 -2.37 7.39 4.25
N SER A 119 -2.48 6.30 3.48
CA SER A 119 -3.66 5.41 3.52
C SER A 119 -3.67 4.48 4.74
N LEU A 120 -2.50 4.06 5.22
CA LEU A 120 -2.37 3.11 6.33
C LEU A 120 -2.92 3.65 7.65
N TRP A 121 -2.41 4.80 8.12
CA TRP A 121 -2.62 5.18 9.52
C TRP A 121 -4.06 5.57 9.88
N PRO A 122 -4.74 6.46 9.14
CA PRO A 122 -6.08 6.88 9.52
C PRO A 122 -7.05 5.70 9.65
N TRP A 123 -6.97 4.76 8.70
CA TRP A 123 -7.80 3.56 8.71
C TRP A 123 -7.44 2.62 9.87
N PHE A 124 -6.15 2.40 10.14
CA PHE A 124 -5.71 1.62 11.29
C PHE A 124 -6.18 2.24 12.61
N ALA A 125 -6.04 3.57 12.75
CA ALA A 125 -6.43 4.29 13.95
C ALA A 125 -7.93 4.27 14.21
N GLU A 126 -8.75 4.33 13.15
CA GLU A 126 -10.21 4.30 13.28
C GLU A 126 -10.73 2.89 13.60
N HIS A 127 -10.16 1.85 12.99
CA HIS A 127 -10.76 0.52 12.99
C HIS A 127 -10.04 -0.52 13.86
N LEU A 128 -8.75 -0.34 14.15
CA LEU A 128 -7.92 -1.32 14.84
C LEU A 128 -7.28 -0.80 16.12
N LEU A 129 -7.16 0.53 16.27
CA LEU A 129 -6.57 1.11 17.46
C LEU A 129 -7.59 1.14 18.60
N ASP A 130 -7.45 0.17 19.50
CA ASP A 130 -8.01 0.31 20.84
C ASP A 130 -7.08 1.18 21.70
N LYS A 131 -7.64 2.23 22.33
CA LYS A 131 -6.93 3.11 23.25
C LYS A 131 -6.63 2.43 24.59
N SER A 132 -7.41 1.43 25.00
CA SER A 132 -7.11 0.63 26.20
C SER A 132 -6.04 -0.43 25.98
N ALA A 133 -5.82 -0.88 24.75
CA ALA A 133 -4.78 -1.86 24.44
C ALA A 133 -3.39 -1.25 24.60
N ASN A 134 -2.62 -1.72 25.58
CA ASN A 134 -1.23 -1.28 25.80
C ASN A 134 -0.19 -2.19 25.15
N ARG A 135 -0.64 -3.30 24.55
CA ARG A 135 0.22 -4.35 23.99
C ARG A 135 -0.25 -4.74 22.59
N LEU A 136 0.68 -5.10 21.72
CA LEU A 136 0.43 -5.48 20.32
C LEU A 136 1.04 -6.85 20.04
N LEU A 137 0.28 -7.76 19.44
CA LEU A 137 0.81 -9.05 18.97
C LEU A 137 0.78 -9.08 17.45
N PHE A 138 1.96 -9.23 16.84
CA PHE A 138 2.08 -9.39 15.39
C PHE A 138 2.24 -10.87 15.05
N LEU A 139 1.34 -11.38 14.20
CA LEU A 139 1.35 -12.75 13.68
C LEU A 139 2.02 -12.81 12.30
N CYS A 140 3.01 -11.95 12.08
CA CYS A 140 3.80 -11.88 10.86
C CYS A 140 5.30 -11.78 11.22
N PRO A 141 6.20 -12.17 10.31
CA PRO A 141 7.64 -12.06 10.55
C PRO A 141 8.08 -10.61 10.79
N GLU A 142 9.29 -10.44 11.29
CA GLU A 142 9.93 -9.12 11.37
C GLU A 142 10.31 -8.57 9.99
N LEU A 143 10.45 -7.24 9.89
CA LEU A 143 10.84 -6.58 8.63
C LEU A 143 12.16 -7.10 8.08
N GLY A 144 13.14 -7.39 8.94
CA GLY A 144 14.42 -7.97 8.52
C GLY A 144 14.30 -9.39 7.94
N GLN A 145 13.25 -10.14 8.32
CA GLN A 145 13.01 -11.50 7.85
C GLN A 145 12.17 -11.55 6.57
N ALA A 146 11.34 -10.53 6.33
CA ALA A 146 10.48 -10.44 5.16
C ALA A 146 10.42 -9.02 4.58
N PRO A 147 11.55 -8.44 4.11
CA PRO A 147 11.65 -7.04 3.70
C PRO A 147 10.83 -6.71 2.44
N GLU A 148 10.54 -7.71 1.60
CA GLU A 148 9.70 -7.54 0.40
C GLU A 148 8.19 -7.75 0.67
N SER A 149 7.77 -7.87 1.94
CA SER A 149 6.38 -8.03 2.32
C SER A 149 5.74 -6.69 2.67
N SER A 150 4.77 -6.27 1.87
CA SER A 150 4.02 -5.04 2.12
C SER A 150 3.24 -5.09 3.44
N LEU A 151 2.72 -6.27 3.83
CA LEU A 151 2.07 -6.47 5.12
C LEU A 151 3.04 -6.24 6.28
N VAL A 152 4.24 -6.82 6.20
CA VAL A 152 5.25 -6.67 7.26
C VAL A 152 5.72 -5.21 7.33
N HIS A 153 5.89 -4.53 6.20
CA HIS A 153 6.17 -3.09 6.16
C HIS A 153 5.07 -2.26 6.84
N MET A 154 3.79 -2.56 6.61
CA MET A 154 2.68 -1.89 7.30
C MET A 154 2.74 -2.12 8.82
N MET A 155 2.91 -3.38 9.24
CA MET A 155 2.93 -3.73 10.66
C MET A 155 4.14 -3.11 11.39
N ASP A 156 5.31 -3.09 10.75
CA ASP A 156 6.49 -2.38 11.27
C ASP A 156 6.25 -0.86 11.36
N THR A 157 5.59 -0.26 10.36
CA THR A 157 5.22 1.16 10.40
C THR A 157 4.26 1.46 11.55
N VAL A 158 3.27 0.60 11.80
CA VAL A 158 2.36 0.69 12.95
C VAL A 158 3.13 0.53 14.27
N ALA A 159 4.01 -0.46 14.38
CA ALA A 159 4.81 -0.70 15.57
C ALA A 159 5.70 0.50 15.93
N LYS A 160 6.31 1.14 14.92
CA LYS A 160 7.09 2.38 15.10
C LYS A 160 6.22 3.54 15.59
N ARG A 161 4.99 3.66 15.08
CA ARG A 161 4.07 4.73 15.50
C ARG A 161 3.51 4.52 16.91
N LEU A 162 3.40 3.26 17.33
CA LEU A 162 2.94 2.86 18.66
C LEU A 162 4.11 2.40 19.55
N ALA A 163 5.30 3.01 19.41
CA ALA A 163 6.54 2.58 20.09
C ALA A 163 6.48 2.58 21.63
N LYS A 164 5.47 3.19 22.24
CA LYS A 164 5.24 3.16 23.70
C LYS A 164 4.45 1.93 24.17
N ARG A 165 3.94 1.11 23.26
CA ARG A 165 3.21 -0.13 23.55
C ARG A 165 4.19 -1.29 23.49
N ASP A 166 4.02 -2.25 24.41
CA ASP A 166 4.78 -3.49 24.32
C ASP A 166 4.35 -4.26 23.09
N ARG A 167 5.27 -5.02 22.49
CA ARG A 167 4.96 -5.84 21.32
C ARG A 167 5.51 -7.26 21.44
N GLY A 168 4.71 -8.21 20.96
CA GLY A 168 5.12 -9.58 20.71
C GLY A 168 5.10 -9.89 19.22
N ILE A 169 5.95 -10.83 18.81
CA ILE A 169 5.97 -11.38 17.45
C ILE A 169 5.93 -12.90 17.59
N ALA A 170 4.98 -13.54 16.92
CA ALA A 170 4.74 -14.98 17.02
C ALA A 170 4.75 -15.67 15.66
N ALA A 171 5.61 -15.21 14.74
CA ALA A 171 5.82 -15.84 13.45
C ALA A 171 7.30 -15.81 13.02
N ASP A 172 7.77 -16.89 12.39
CA ASP A 172 9.13 -17.00 11.85
C ASP A 172 9.25 -16.46 10.41
N SER A 173 10.46 -16.46 9.86
CA SER A 173 10.73 -16.01 8.48
C SER A 173 10.05 -16.86 7.39
N GLN A 174 9.56 -18.05 7.74
CA GLN A 174 8.81 -18.95 6.87
C GLN A 174 7.28 -18.82 7.06
N TRP A 175 6.84 -17.77 7.77
CA TRP A 175 5.44 -17.48 8.08
C TRP A 175 4.76 -18.57 8.91
N ARG A 176 5.53 -19.36 9.66
CA ARG A 176 4.97 -20.32 10.61
C ARG A 176 4.70 -19.62 11.92
N LEU A 177 3.50 -19.84 12.44
CA LEU A 177 3.09 -19.29 13.73
C LEU A 177 3.68 -20.11 14.86
N ASP A 178 4.27 -19.42 15.84
CA ASP A 178 4.53 -19.99 17.15
C ASP A 178 3.26 -19.86 17.98
N GLY A 179 2.43 -20.90 17.91
CA GLY A 179 1.14 -20.92 18.59
C GLY A 179 1.26 -20.84 20.12
N GLN A 180 2.31 -21.43 20.70
CA GLN A 180 2.53 -21.39 22.14
C GLN A 180 2.93 -19.97 22.57
N ALA A 181 3.89 -19.34 21.88
CA ALA A 181 4.28 -17.97 22.18
C ALA A 181 3.12 -16.98 22.02
N ALA A 182 2.26 -17.16 21.01
CA ALA A 182 1.07 -16.34 20.82
C ALA A 182 0.07 -16.49 21.99
N VAL A 183 -0.22 -17.73 22.39
CA VAL A 183 -1.14 -18.03 23.50
C VAL A 183 -0.58 -17.53 24.83
N ASP A 184 0.71 -17.72 25.09
CA ASP A 184 1.37 -17.23 26.30
C ASP A 184 1.32 -15.70 26.38
N PHE A 185 1.57 -15.00 25.27
CA PHE A 185 1.43 -13.55 25.21
C PHE A 185 0.01 -13.08 25.51
N LEU A 186 -1.01 -13.75 24.95
CA LEU A 186 -2.41 -13.41 25.20
C LEU A 186 -2.82 -13.68 26.66
N HIS A 187 -2.35 -14.80 27.25
CA HIS A 187 -2.56 -15.08 28.66
C HIS A 187 -1.92 -14.03 29.56
N ASP A 188 -0.69 -13.63 29.24
CA ASP A 188 0.03 -12.58 29.96
C ASP A 188 -0.69 -11.22 29.90
N CYS A 189 -1.27 -10.87 28.74
CA CYS A 189 -2.13 -9.68 28.61
C CYS A 189 -3.39 -9.75 29.49
N ALA A 190 -3.96 -10.94 29.70
CA ALA A 190 -5.17 -11.10 30.50
C ALA A 190 -4.89 -11.07 32.02
N THR A 191 -3.68 -11.44 32.45
CA THR A 191 -3.31 -11.56 33.87
C THR A 191 -2.56 -10.34 34.42
N GLN A 192 -1.94 -9.54 33.56
CA GLN A 192 -1.13 -8.36 33.95
C GLN A 192 -1.80 -7.01 33.63
N ASN A 193 -3.10 -6.98 33.35
CA ASN A 193 -3.87 -5.73 33.13
C ASN A 193 -4.21 -5.01 34.44
#